data_AF-K7EZW7-F1
#
_entry.id   AF-K7EZW7-F1
#
_cell.length_a   1.000
_cell.length_b   1.000
_cell.length_c   1.000
_cell.angle_alpha   90.00
_cell.angle_beta   90.00
_cell.angle_gamma   90.00
#
_symmetry.space_group_name_H-M   'P 1'
#
loop_
_entity.id
_entity.type
_entity.pdbx_description
1 polymer ?
#
loop_
_entity_poly.entity_id
_entity_poly.type
_entity_poly.pdbx_seq_one_letter_code
_entity_poly.pdbx_strand_id
1 'polypeptide(L)' 'GCGVQEIQPQITGYARIVNGEEAVPGSWPWQVSLQVRG' A
#
# COMPACT_ATOMS: atom_id res chain seq x y z
N GLY A 1 6.48 7.55 17.38
CA GLY A 1 6.09 6.21 16.89
C GLY A 1 6.12 6.21 15.37
N CYS A 2 6.24 5.06 14.73
CA CYS A 2 6.24 4.91 13.27
C CYS A 2 5.33 3.73 12.87
N GLY A 3 5.03 3.58 11.58
CA GLY A 3 4.19 2.49 11.07
C GLY A 3 2.70 2.66 11.34
N VAL A 4 2.25 3.85 11.73
CA VAL A 4 0.83 4.18 11.89
C VAL A 4 0.34 4.84 10.61
N GLN A 5 -0.73 4.31 10.03
CA GLN A 5 -1.40 4.91 8.88
C GLN A 5 -2.43 5.95 9.34
N GLU A 6 -2.48 7.09 8.66
CA GLU A 6 -3.52 8.11 8.87
C GLU A 6 -4.84 7.72 8.16
N ILE A 7 -4.73 7.16 6.96
CA ILE A 7 -5.84 6.56 6.23
C ILE A 7 -5.77 5.04 6.41
N GLN A 8 -6.79 4.44 7.00
CA GLN A 8 -6.78 3.00 7.26
C GLN A 8 -6.96 2.20 5.95
N PRO A 9 -6.16 1.14 5.71
CA PRO A 9 -6.35 0.28 4.56
C PRO A 9 -7.62 -0.57 4.73
N GLN A 10 -8.34 -0.78 3.64
CA GLN A 10 -9.32 -1.86 3.57
C GLN A 10 -8.60 -3.09 3.00
N ILE A 11 -8.58 -4.15 3.81
CA ILE A 11 -7.94 -5.42 3.44
C ILE A 11 -9.03 -6.49 3.45
N THR A 12 -9.34 -7.05 2.29
CA THR A 12 -10.30 -8.14 2.13
C THR A 12 -9.59 -9.41 1.67
N GLY A 13 -10.08 -10.57 2.13
CA GLY A 13 -9.61 -11.86 1.62
C GLY A 13 -8.11 -12.19 1.76
N TYR A 14 -7.37 -11.50 2.65
CA TYR A 14 -5.90 -11.56 2.74
C TYR A 14 -5.21 -11.29 1.39
N ALA A 15 -5.41 -10.12 0.79
CA ALA A 15 -4.98 -9.91 -0.57
C ALA A 15 -3.46 -9.78 -0.75
N ARG A 16 -2.96 -10.56 -1.70
CA ARG A 16 -1.55 -10.83 -2.01
C ARG A 16 -1.48 -10.54 -3.50
N ILE A 17 -1.06 -9.30 -3.85
CA ILE A 17 -0.86 -8.76 -5.21
C ILE A 17 -0.74 -9.88 -6.28
N VAL A 18 -1.53 -9.82 -7.36
CA VAL A 18 -1.86 -10.90 -8.33
C VAL A 18 -2.40 -12.19 -7.69
N ASN A 19 -3.71 -12.44 -7.95
CA ASN A 19 -4.78 -12.80 -6.99
C ASN A 19 -4.92 -11.82 -5.81
N GLY A 20 -4.58 -10.55 -6.01
CA GLY A 20 -4.69 -9.47 -5.00
C GLY A 20 -5.79 -8.45 -5.27
N GLU A 21 -5.89 -7.44 -4.41
CA GLU A 21 -6.91 -6.38 -4.43
C GLU A 21 -6.26 -4.99 -4.53
N GLU A 22 -7.04 -4.01 -5.00
CA GLU A 22 -6.62 -2.61 -5.03
C GLU A 22 -6.66 -2.00 -3.62
N ALA A 23 -5.59 -1.29 -3.25
CA ALA A 23 -5.51 -0.63 -1.95
C ALA A 23 -6.24 0.72 -1.96
N VAL A 24 -6.73 1.14 -0.79
CA VAL A 24 -7.27 2.49 -0.59
C VAL A 24 -6.18 3.53 -0.86
N PRO A 25 -6.42 4.56 -1.69
CA PRO A 25 -5.42 5.58 -1.98
C PRO A 25 -4.85 6.23 -0.71
N GLY A 26 -3.53 6.26 -0.59
CA GLY A 26 -2.82 6.84 0.55
C GLY A 26 -2.80 5.98 1.83
N SER A 27 -3.43 4.81 1.84
CA SER A 27 -3.49 3.95 3.03
C SER A 27 -2.18 3.25 3.40
N TRP A 28 -1.13 3.44 2.61
CA TRP A 28 0.22 2.92 2.86
C TRP A 28 1.23 4.06 2.72
N PRO A 29 1.36 4.94 3.74
CA PRO A 29 2.10 6.20 3.60
C PRO A 29 3.61 6.04 3.42
N TRP A 30 4.14 4.84 3.68
CA TRP A 30 5.53 4.48 3.46
C TRP A 30 5.79 3.85 2.08
N GLN A 31 4.77 3.71 1.23
CA GLN A 31 4.97 3.19 -0.12
C GLN A 31 5.74 4.21 -0.97
N VAL A 32 6.76 3.72 -1.68
CA VAL A 32 7.58 4.52 -2.59
C VAL A 32 7.84 3.74 -3.87
N SER A 33 8.18 4.46 -4.95
CA SER A 33 8.56 3.88 -6.23
C SER A 33 9.96 4.36 -6.60
N LEU A 34 10.85 3.42 -6.93
CA LEU A 34 12.21 3.73 -7.39
C LEU A 34 12.20 3.85 -8.91
N GLN A 35 12.79 4.93 -9.42
CA GLN A 35 12.92 5.17 -10.86
C GLN A 35 14.40 5.36 -11.19
N VAL A 36 14.90 4.61 -12.17
CA VAL A 36 16.24 4.77 -12.72
C VAL A 36 16.16 5.60 -14.01
N ARG A 37 17.08 6.55 -14.18
CA ARG A 37 17.25 7.27 -15.46
C ARG A 37 18.29 6.52 -16.27
N GLY A 38 17.90 6.06 -17.46
CA GLY A 38 18.81 5.49 -18.45
C GLY A 38 19.56 6.55 -19.23
#